data_AF-A0A971C2J1-F1
#
_entry.id   AF-A0A971C2J1-F1
#
_cell.length_a   1.000
_cell.length_b   1.000
_cell.length_c   1.000
_cell.angle_alpha   90.00
_cell.angle_beta   90.00
_cell.angle_gamma   90.00
#
_symmetry.space_group_name_H-M   'P 1'
#
loop_
_entity.id
_entity.type
_entity.pdbx_description
1 polymer ?
#
loop_
_entity_poly.entity_id
_entity_poly.type
_entity_poly.pdbx_seq_one_letter_code
_entity_poly.pdbx_strand_id
1 'polypeptide(L)'
;TGEIQGELEESRYVIRHIDPRPGHEYSEEVVDLNVSGDVHGAFGGHAGGDLRLAADFVRFAREEEVSISCTSIEDSIRGHLLGFRADRSMDEGRVMDIPREG
;
A
#
# COMPACT_ATOMS: atom_id res chain seq x y z
N THR A 1 10.67 4.26 -20.02
CA THR A 1 9.73 4.55 -18.92
C THR A 1 8.33 4.31 -19.43
N GLY A 2 7.44 3.82 -18.57
CA GLY A 2 6.04 3.58 -18.87
C GLY A 2 5.19 3.99 -17.68
N GLU A 3 3.88 3.94 -17.83
CA GLU A 3 2.91 4.28 -16.78
C GLU A 3 2.10 3.03 -16.44
N ILE A 4 1.81 2.82 -15.16
CA ILE A 4 0.84 1.84 -14.68
C ILE A 4 -0.32 2.59 -14.03
N GLN A 5 -1.54 2.25 -14.43
CA GLN A 5 -2.76 2.84 -13.88
C GLN A 5 -3.80 1.75 -13.67
N GLY A 6 -4.46 1.73 -12.51
CA GLY A 6 -5.57 0.82 -12.25
C GLY A 6 -6.40 1.29 -11.07
N GLU A 7 -7.57 0.67 -10.92
CA GLU A 7 -8.42 0.80 -9.76
C GLU A 7 -8.50 -0.58 -9.10
N LEU A 8 -8.28 -0.63 -7.78
CA LEU A 8 -8.17 -1.89 -7.04
C LEU A 8 -9.45 -2.72 -7.19
N GLU A 9 -10.58 -2.02 -7.20
CA GLU A 9 -11.94 -2.52 -7.27
C GLU A 9 -12.27 -3.15 -8.64
N GLU A 10 -11.56 -2.75 -9.70
CA GLU A 10 -11.73 -3.33 -11.03
C GLU A 10 -10.94 -4.64 -11.21
N SER A 11 -10.06 -5.01 -10.26
CA SER A 11 -9.11 -6.13 -10.41
C SER A 11 -8.33 -6.08 -11.73
N ARG A 12 -8.11 -4.88 -12.26
CA ARG A 12 -7.54 -4.62 -13.59
C ARG A 12 -6.65 -3.40 -13.52
N TYR A 13 -5.58 -3.43 -14.31
CA TYR A 13 -4.75 -2.26 -14.55
C TYR A 13 -4.28 -2.23 -16.00
N VAL A 14 -3.84 -1.06 -16.42
CA VAL A 14 -3.30 -0.77 -17.75
C VAL A 14 -1.84 -0.41 -17.60
N ILE A 15 -1.00 -1.01 -18.45
CA ILE A 15 0.39 -0.62 -18.63
C ILE A 15 0.48 0.15 -19.95
N ARG A 16 0.96 1.39 -19.87
CA ARG A 16 1.27 2.22 -21.05
C ARG A 16 2.76 2.20 -21.34
N HIS A 17 3.09 1.85 -22.56
CA HIS A 17 4.45 1.92 -23.08
C HIS A 17 4.55 3.05 -24.09
N ILE A 18 5.59 3.89 -23.97
CA ILE A 18 5.87 4.95 -24.94
C ILE A 18 6.04 4.31 -26.33
N ASP A 19 5.33 4.84 -27.32
CA ASP A 19 5.38 4.37 -28.70
C ASP A 19 5.83 5.52 -29.62
N PRO A 20 7.11 5.56 -30.02
CA PRO A 20 7.67 6.68 -30.76
C PRO A 20 7.34 6.65 -32.26
N ARG A 21 6.51 5.71 -32.74
CA ARG A 21 6.15 5.64 -34.17
C ARG A 21 5.34 6.88 -34.57
N PRO A 22 5.53 7.44 -35.77
CA PRO A 22 4.79 8.63 -36.20
C PRO A 22 3.28 8.43 -36.11
N GLY A 23 2.58 9.34 -35.42
CA GLY A 23 1.13 9.25 -35.18
C GLY A 23 0.72 8.41 -33.97
N HIS A 24 1.68 7.88 -33.21
CA HIS A 24 1.47 7.18 -31.95
C HIS A 24 2.11 7.97 -30.80
N GLU A 25 1.52 7.89 -29.62
CA GLU A 25 2.09 8.43 -28.38
C GLU A 25 2.48 7.29 -27.43
N TYR A 26 1.59 6.30 -27.28
CA TYR A 26 1.81 5.12 -26.46
C TYR A 26 1.00 3.91 -26.98
N SER A 27 1.34 2.72 -26.49
CA SER A 27 0.55 1.50 -26.60
C SER A 27 0.05 1.07 -25.22
N GLU A 28 -1.13 0.46 -25.16
CA GLU A 28 -1.73 -0.05 -23.92
C GLU A 28 -1.74 -1.58 -23.87
N GLU A 29 -1.36 -2.12 -22.72
CA GLU A 29 -1.60 -3.50 -22.32
C GLU A 29 -2.55 -3.51 -21.12
N VAL A 30 -3.70 -4.17 -21.26
CA VAL A 30 -4.63 -4.37 -20.15
C VAL A 30 -4.28 -5.69 -19.46
N VAL A 31 -3.99 -5.62 -18.17
CA VAL A 31 -3.81 -6.80 -17.32
C VAL A 31 -5.06 -6.96 -16.46
N ASP A 32 -5.78 -8.05 -16.71
CA ASP A 32 -6.91 -8.50 -15.89
C ASP A 32 -6.40 -9.56 -14.91
N LEU A 33 -6.53 -9.30 -13.62
CA LEU A 33 -6.08 -10.23 -12.57
C LEU A 33 -7.01 -11.43 -12.44
N ASN A 34 -8.22 -11.37 -13.00
CA ASN A 34 -9.28 -12.37 -12.89
C ASN A 34 -9.55 -12.77 -11.43
N VAL A 35 -9.41 -11.81 -10.52
CA VAL A 35 -9.69 -11.98 -9.09
C VAL A 35 -11.11 -11.48 -8.83
N SER A 36 -11.94 -12.38 -8.33
CA SER A 36 -13.29 -12.08 -7.84
C SER A 36 -13.33 -12.24 -6.32
N GLY A 37 -14.14 -11.43 -5.64
CA GLY A 37 -14.24 -11.44 -4.17
C GLY A 37 -14.48 -10.06 -3.58
N ASP A 38 -14.24 -9.93 -2.27
CA ASP A 38 -14.37 -8.66 -1.55
C ASP A 38 -13.18 -7.71 -1.80
N VAL A 39 -13.14 -7.13 -3.00
CA VAL A 39 -12.12 -6.13 -3.38
C VAL A 39 -12.41 -4.75 -2.79
N HIS A 40 -13.66 -4.47 -2.44
CA HIS A 40 -14.10 -3.22 -1.77
C HIS A 40 -13.86 -3.23 -0.26
N GLY A 41 -13.60 -4.39 0.35
CA GLY A 41 -13.55 -4.53 1.81
C GLY A 41 -14.92 -4.49 2.51
N ALA A 42 -16.03 -4.64 1.77
CA ALA A 42 -17.39 -4.66 2.30
C ALA A 42 -17.65 -5.81 3.29
N PHE A 43 -16.85 -6.87 3.23
CA PHE A 43 -16.85 -7.99 4.16
C PHE A 43 -15.62 -7.98 5.08
N GLY A 44 -14.95 -6.82 5.20
CA GLY A 44 -13.87 -6.58 6.15
C GLY A 44 -12.51 -7.15 5.73
N GLY A 45 -12.31 -7.41 4.44
CA GLY A 45 -11.06 -7.97 3.94
C GLY A 45 -10.02 -6.95 3.46
N HIS A 46 -10.43 -5.73 3.07
CA HIS A 46 -9.61 -4.77 2.28
C HIS A 46 -8.76 -5.47 1.21
N ALA A 47 -9.42 -6.09 0.23
CA ALA A 47 -8.78 -6.91 -0.81
C ALA A 47 -7.91 -8.07 -0.28
N GLY A 48 -8.19 -8.54 0.95
CA GLY A 48 -7.49 -9.61 1.64
C GLY A 48 -6.32 -9.15 2.52
N GLY A 49 -5.97 -7.86 2.52
CA GLY A 49 -4.87 -7.31 3.32
C GLY A 49 -5.06 -7.53 4.83
N ASP A 50 -6.26 -7.31 5.35
CA ASP A 50 -6.56 -7.42 6.78
C ASP A 50 -6.33 -8.85 7.30
N LEU A 51 -6.76 -9.85 6.53
CA LEU A 51 -6.55 -11.26 6.86
C LEU A 51 -5.06 -11.65 6.81
N ARG A 52 -4.27 -11.03 5.91
CA ARG A 52 -2.83 -11.25 5.82
C ARG A 52 -2.10 -10.64 7.02
N LEU A 53 -2.51 -9.45 7.49
CA LEU A 53 -1.99 -8.84 8.71
C LEU A 53 -2.29 -9.71 9.94
N ALA A 54 -3.52 -10.22 10.07
CA ALA A 54 -3.89 -11.12 11.15
C ALA A 54 -3.10 -12.44 11.11
N ALA A 55 -2.90 -13.02 9.92
CA ALA A 55 -2.09 -14.22 9.76
C ALA A 55 -0.62 -13.99 10.15
N ASP A 56 -0.04 -12.85 9.78
CA ASP A 56 1.33 -12.50 10.18
C ASP A 56 1.46 -12.35 11.70
N PHE A 57 0.49 -11.73 12.37
CA PHE A 57 0.48 -11.63 13.83
C PHE A 57 0.45 -13.02 14.49
N VAL A 58 -0.37 -13.95 13.98
CA VAL A 58 -0.42 -15.33 14.51
C VAL A 58 0.91 -16.06 14.30
N ARG A 59 1.54 -15.89 13.15
CA ARG A 59 2.87 -16.47 12.87
C ARG A 59 3.94 -15.91 13.81
N PHE A 60 3.96 -14.58 13.99
CA PHE A 60 4.85 -13.91 14.93
C PHE A 60 4.70 -14.46 16.35
N ALA A 61 3.45 -14.59 16.84
CA ALA A 61 3.15 -15.11 18.17
C ALA A 61 3.56 -16.58 18.36
N ARG A 62 3.75 -17.32 17.27
CA ARG A 62 4.20 -18.72 17.26
C ARG A 62 5.70 -18.87 17.00
N GLU A 63 6.44 -17.76 16.90
CA GLU A 63 7.87 -17.76 16.56
C GLU A 63 8.16 -18.35 15.16
N GLU A 64 7.20 -18.21 14.23
CA GLU A 64 7.33 -18.64 12.83
C GLU A 64 7.91 -17.51 11.95
N GLU A 65 8.29 -17.85 10.71
CA GLU A 65 8.72 -16.86 9.72
C GLU A 65 7.55 -15.90 9.38
N VAL A 66 7.78 -14.60 9.56
CA VAL A 66 6.81 -13.54 9.29
C VAL A 66 7.04 -12.91 7.92
N SER A 67 6.01 -12.31 7.32
CA SER A 67 6.20 -11.58 6.06
C SER A 67 6.98 -10.28 6.26
N ILE A 68 7.50 -9.73 5.15
CA ILE A 68 8.13 -8.40 5.11
C ILE A 68 7.22 -7.26 5.57
N SER A 69 5.90 -7.50 5.62
CA SER A 69 4.89 -6.53 6.04
C SER A 69 4.51 -6.67 7.52
N CYS A 70 5.09 -7.63 8.25
CA CYS A 70 4.90 -7.73 9.69
C CYS A 70 5.55 -6.52 10.37
N THR A 71 4.80 -5.84 11.24
CA THR A 71 5.27 -4.65 11.95
C THR A 71 5.72 -5.00 13.36
N SER A 72 6.78 -4.34 13.82
CA SER A 72 7.24 -4.44 15.21
C SER A 72 6.52 -3.44 16.12
N ILE A 73 6.76 -3.53 17.43
CA ILE A 73 6.25 -2.53 18.37
C ILE A 73 6.87 -1.14 18.12
N GLU A 74 8.13 -1.08 17.71
CA GLU A 74 8.82 0.14 17.34
C GLU A 74 8.18 0.79 16.11
N ASP A 75 7.74 0.01 15.12
CA ASP A 75 6.97 0.52 13.98
C ASP A 75 5.65 1.14 14.42
N SER A 76 4.96 0.49 15.37
CA SER A 76 3.72 1.02 15.95
C SER A 76 3.96 2.36 16.68
N ILE A 77 5.00 2.45 17.50
CA ILE A 77 5.37 3.68 18.22
C ILE A 77 5.68 4.81 17.23
N ARG A 78 6.45 4.52 16.17
CA ARG A 78 6.77 5.51 15.11
C ARG A 78 5.52 5.95 14.36
N GLY A 79 4.59 5.04 14.06
CA GLY A 79 3.31 5.36 13.43
C GLY A 79 2.47 6.34 14.26
N HIS A 80 2.37 6.11 15.57
CA HIS A 80 1.67 7.03 16.47
C HIS A 80 2.37 8.40 16.55
N LEU A 81 3.70 8.40 16.66
CA LEU A 81 4.49 9.64 16.69
C LEU A 81 4.31 10.44 15.40
N LEU A 82 4.29 9.78 14.24
CA LEU A 82 4.00 10.41 12.95
C LEU A 82 2.63 11.11 12.99
N GLY A 83 1.59 10.45 13.50
CA GLY A 83 0.25 11.03 13.65
C GLY A 83 0.25 12.32 14.48
N PHE A 84 0.86 12.29 15.68
CA PHE A 84 0.95 13.47 16.54
C PHE A 84 1.77 14.62 15.93
N ARG A 85 2.84 14.28 15.18
CA ARG A 85 3.67 15.28 14.51
C ARG A 85 2.96 15.88 13.30
N ALA A 86 2.16 15.10 12.58
CA ALA A 86 1.34 15.58 11.48
C ALA A 86 0.25 16.55 11.98
N ASP A 87 -0.43 16.20 13.08
CA ASP A 87 -1.43 17.07 13.72
C ASP A 87 -0.83 18.45 14.08
N ARG A 88 0.30 18.43 14.81
CA ARG A 88 1.04 19.65 15.14
C ARG A 88 1.58 20.42 13.93
N SER A 89 1.94 19.71 12.86
CA SER A 89 2.38 20.33 11.61
C SER A 89 1.25 21.12 10.95
N MET A 90 0.02 20.63 11.00
CA MET A 90 -1.16 21.35 10.50
C MET A 90 -1.43 22.62 11.31
N ASP A 91 -1.34 22.55 12.64
CA ASP A 91 -1.57 23.70 13.51
C ASP A 91 -0.51 24.80 13.35
N GLU A 92 0.77 24.42 13.23
CA GLU A 92 1.88 25.37 13.17
C GLU A 92 2.26 25.78 11.72
N GLY A 93 1.67 25.13 10.71
CA GLY A 93 1.96 25.41 9.30
C GLY A 93 3.42 25.17 8.90
N ARG A 94 4.12 24.25 9.57
CA ARG A 94 5.54 23.95 9.32
C ARG A 94 5.85 22.46 9.40
N VAL A 95 6.97 22.06 8.78
CA VAL A 95 7.48 20.69 8.86
C VAL A 95 7.88 20.36 10.30
N MET A 96 7.53 19.15 10.74
CA MET A 96 7.87 18.60 12.05
C MET A 96 8.85 17.43 11.88
N ASP A 97 9.97 17.47 12.58
CA ASP A 97 10.89 16.35 12.60
C ASP A 97 10.30 15.16 13.37
N ILE A 98 10.60 13.96 12.88
CA ILE A 98 10.39 12.70 13.60
C ILE A 98 11.73 12.34 14.25
N PRO A 99 11.82 12.38 15.60
CA PRO A 99 13.03 11.96 16.32
C PRO A 99 13.48 10.57 15.88
N ARG A 100 14.78 10.41 15.64
CA ARG A 100 15.39 9.09 15.52
C ARG A 100 15.58 8.52 16.91
N GLU A 101 15.20 7.27 17.10
CA GLU A 101 15.62 6.50 18.28
C GLU A 101 17.14 6.29 18.19
N GLY A 102 17.80 6.39 19.35
CA GLY A 102 19.25 6.21 19.50
C GLY A 102 19.65 4.76 19.69
#